data_AF-A0A349HUE7-F1
#
_entry.id   AF-A0A349HUE7-F1
#
_cell.length_a   1.000
_cell.length_b   1.000
_cell.length_c   1.000
_cell.angle_alpha   90.00
_cell.angle_beta   90.00
_cell.angle_gamma   90.00
#
_symmetry.space_group_name_H-M   'P 1'
#
loop_
_entity.id
_entity.type
_entity.pdbx_description
1 polymer ?
#
loop_
_entity_poly.entity_id
_entity_poly.type
_entity_poly.pdbx_seq_one_letter_code
_entity_poly.pdbx_strand_id
1 'polypeptide(L)'
;SSIQVVVDQKEGEVLADILREQGFGVTILEGKGKNDSVKNLLFIQLKRKKIPVATKLIKEHNPEAYITVNEIKTMFGGYIK
;
A
#
# COMPACT_ATOMS: atom_id res chain seq x y z
N SER A 1 -11.54 -0.73 4.14
CA SER A 1 -10.88 0.45 3.56
C SER A 1 -9.71 -0.01 2.71
N SER A 2 -9.25 0.83 1.78
CA SER A 2 -8.00 0.58 1.06
C SER A 2 -7.02 1.71 1.28
N ILE A 3 -5.74 1.35 1.25
CA ILE A 3 -4.63 2.30 1.17
C ILE A 3 -3.94 2.04 -0.16
N GLN A 4 -3.63 3.13 -0.86
CA GLN A 4 -2.81 3.14 -2.07
C GLN A 4 -1.51 3.86 -1.75
N VAL A 5 -0.38 3.24 -2.08
CA VAL A 5 0.95 3.82 -1.85
C VAL A 5 1.70 3.85 -3.17
N VAL A 6 2.22 5.01 -3.56
CA VAL A 6 3.08 5.13 -4.75
C VAL A 6 4.52 5.32 -4.29
N VAL A 7 5.41 4.43 -4.75
CA VAL A 7 6.84 4.42 -4.43
C VAL A 7 7.66 3.97 -5.65
N ASP A 8 8.98 4.09 -5.57
CA ASP A 8 9.88 3.52 -6.57
C ASP A 8 9.81 1.99 -6.59
N GLN A 9 10.14 1.38 -7.74
CA GLN A 9 9.97 -0.07 -7.94
C GLN A 9 10.65 -0.90 -6.84
N LYS A 10 11.93 -0.61 -6.56
CA LYS A 10 12.74 -1.30 -5.53
C LYS A 10 12.12 -1.16 -4.14
N GLU A 11 11.67 0.03 -3.78
CA GLU A 11 11.06 0.29 -2.48
C GLU A 11 9.69 -0.36 -2.36
N GLY A 12 8.95 -0.45 -3.46
CA GLY A 12 7.63 -1.08 -3.51
C GLY A 12 7.67 -2.56 -3.20
N GLU A 13 8.66 -3.29 -3.72
CA GLU A 13 8.82 -4.72 -3.41
C GLU A 13 9.12 -4.94 -1.92
N VAL A 14 10.11 -4.22 -1.40
CA VAL A 14 10.50 -4.29 0.03
C VAL A 14 9.32 -3.94 0.94
N LEU A 15 8.62 -2.84 0.65
CA LEU A 15 7.50 -2.38 1.45
C LEU A 15 6.31 -3.35 1.37
N ALA A 16 6.07 -3.97 0.21
CA ALA A 16 5.02 -4.97 0.07
C ALA A 16 5.28 -6.20 0.94
N ASP A 17 6.53 -6.67 1.01
CA ASP A 17 6.89 -7.84 1.82
C ASP A 17 6.77 -7.54 3.31
N ILE A 18 7.26 -6.39 3.78
CA ILE A 18 7.09 -5.92 5.17
C ILE A 18 5.61 -5.87 5.55
N LEU A 19 4.77 -5.32 4.68
CA LEU A 19 3.33 -5.24 4.93
C LEU A 19 2.67 -6.63 4.94
N ARG A 20 3.10 -7.56 4.08
CA ARG A 20 2.60 -8.95 4.07
C ARG A 20 2.99 -9.70 5.35
N GLU A 21 4.21 -9.52 5.84
CA GLU A 21 4.67 -10.08 7.11
C GLU A 21 3.83 -9.60 8.30
N GLN A 22 3.38 -8.34 8.27
CA GLN A 22 2.45 -7.77 9.25
C GLN A 22 0.98 -8.21 9.04
N GLY A 23 0.72 -9.09 8.08
CA GLY A 23 -0.60 -9.67 7.81
C GLY A 23 -1.52 -8.76 6.99
N PHE A 24 -0.98 -7.81 6.23
CA PHE A 24 -1.75 -7.00 5.28
C PHE A 24 -1.79 -7.67 3.90
N GLY A 25 -2.97 -7.66 3.26
CA GLY A 25 -3.10 -8.07 1.86
C GLY A 25 -2.60 -6.95 0.95
N VAL A 26 -1.51 -7.21 0.21
CA VAL A 26 -0.87 -6.23 -0.69
C VAL A 26 -0.81 -6.76 -2.11
N THR A 27 -1.38 -6.01 -3.04
CA THR A 27 -1.23 -6.18 -4.49
C THR A 27 -0.30 -5.09 -5.02
N ILE A 28 0.71 -5.46 -5.80
CA ILE A 28 1.59 -4.51 -6.48
C ILE A 28 1.07 -4.31 -7.89
N LEU A 29 0.88 -3.06 -8.30
CA LEU A 29 0.66 -2.69 -9.71
C LEU A 29 1.86 -1.89 -10.19
N GLU A 30 2.45 -2.29 -11.31
CA GLU A 30 3.51 -1.53 -11.97
C GLU A 30 2.89 -0.37 -12.76
N GLY A 31 3.49 0.81 -12.62
CA GLY A 31 3.04 2.03 -13.27
C GLY A 31 4.22 2.90 -13.71
N LYS A 32 3.90 3.96 -14.44
CA LYS A 32 4.87 4.96 -14.88
C LYS A 32 4.57 6.30 -14.24
N GLY A 33 5.59 6.89 -13.62
CA GLY A 33 5.56 8.25 -13.13
C GLY A 33 5.91 9.26 -14.22
N LYS A 34 6.12 10.52 -13.80
CA LYS A 34 6.63 11.57 -14.69
C LYS A 34 7.99 11.13 -15.27
N ASN A 35 8.23 11.45 -16.54
CA ASN A 35 9.45 11.10 -17.28
C ASN A 35 9.70 9.58 -17.44
N ASP A 36 8.64 8.78 -17.60
CA ASP A 36 8.73 7.32 -17.79
C ASP A 36 9.43 6.56 -16.64
N SER A 37 9.53 7.16 -15.45
CA SER A 37 10.06 6.49 -14.26
C SER A 37 9.17 5.31 -13.85
N VAL A 38 9.76 4.14 -13.62
CA VAL A 38 9.01 2.97 -13.15
C VAL A 38 8.66 3.14 -11.68
N LYS A 39 7.37 3.07 -11.38
CA LYS A 39 6.82 3.22 -10.03
C LYS A 39 5.95 2.03 -9.69
N ASN A 40 5.92 1.68 -8.42
CA ASN A 40 5.01 0.66 -7.89
C ASN A 40 3.88 1.34 -7.14
N LEU A 41 2.65 0.96 -7.49
CA LEU A 41 1.44 1.28 -6.74
C LEU A 41 1.09 0.07 -5.87
N LEU A 42 1.24 0.20 -4.57
CA LEU A 42 0.82 -0.80 -3.60
C LEU A 42 -0.64 -0.57 -3.26
N PHE A 43 -1.49 -1.55 -3.58
CA PHE A 43 -2.89 -1.56 -3.20
C PHE A 43 -3.09 -2.49 -2.01
N ILE A 44 -3.45 -1.89 -0.87
CA ILE A 44 -3.52 -2.57 0.42
C ILE A 44 -4.97 -2.56 0.89
N GLN A 45 -5.54 -3.73 1.13
CA GLN A 45 -6.89 -3.86 1.70
C GLN A 45 -6.81 -4.14 3.20
N LEU A 46 -7.47 -3.31 4.01
CA LEU A 46 -7.43 -3.43 5.46
C LEU A 46 -8.68 -2.89 6.16
N LYS A 47 -8.85 -3.34 7.41
CA LYS A 47 -9.84 -2.80 8.35
C LYS A 47 -9.47 -1.35 8.71
N ARG A 48 -10.46 -0.46 8.85
CA ARG A 48 -10.26 0.98 9.15
C ARG A 48 -9.37 1.21 10.37
N LYS A 49 -9.53 0.40 11.42
CA LYS A 49 -8.72 0.46 12.65
C LYS A 49 -7.22 0.21 12.45
N LYS A 50 -6.82 -0.48 11.36
CA LYS A 50 -5.42 -0.75 11.06
C LYS A 50 -4.76 0.33 10.17
N ILE A 51 -5.52 1.32 9.68
CA ILE A 51 -4.98 2.40 8.82
C ILE A 51 -3.83 3.15 9.51
N PRO A 52 -3.95 3.62 10.77
CA PRO A 52 -2.86 4.34 11.41
C PRO A 52 -1.57 3.51 11.53
N VAL A 53 -1.72 2.20 11.79
CA VAL A 53 -0.59 1.27 11.90
C VAL A 53 0.10 1.09 10.55
N ALA A 54 -0.67 0.86 9.48
CA ALA A 54 -0.13 0.71 8.13
C ALA A 54 0.56 2.01 7.66
N THR A 55 -0.09 3.17 7.83
CA THR A 55 0.49 4.47 7.46
C THR A 55 1.80 4.75 8.19
N LYS A 56 1.86 4.45 9.49
CA LYS A 56 3.09 4.61 10.28
C LYS A 56 4.20 3.72 9.74
N LEU A 57 3.93 2.44 9.52
CA LEU A 57 4.90 1.47 9.00
C LEU A 57 5.45 1.88 7.63
N ILE A 58 4.57 2.38 6.75
CA ILE A 58 4.96 2.89 5.43
C ILE A 58 5.88 4.10 5.57
N LYS A 59 5.52 5.08 6.41
CA LYS A 59 6.32 6.29 6.60
C LYS A 59 7.66 6.04 7.32
N GLU A 60 7.74 5.02 8.16
CA GLU A 60 9.00 4.60 8.80
C GLU A 60 10.01 4.03 7.78
N HIS A 61 9.53 3.29 6.78
CA HIS A 61 10.38 2.73 5.73
C HIS A 61 10.62 3.69 4.55
N ASN A 62 9.63 4.51 4.23
CA ASN A 62 9.71 5.49 3.16
C ASN A 62 8.97 6.78 3.56
N PRO A 63 9.71 7.77 4.10
CA PRO A 63 9.16 9.07 4.48
C PRO A 63 8.50 9.82 3.31
N GLU A 64 9.01 9.64 2.09
CA GLU A 64 8.56 10.32 0.86
C GLU A 64 7.39 9.58 0.18
N ALA A 65 6.97 8.42 0.70
CA ALA A 65 5.87 7.66 0.12
C ALA A 65 4.58 8.49 0.04
N TYR A 66 3.97 8.51 -1.15
CA TYR A 66 2.68 9.13 -1.37
C TYR A 66 1.56 8.15 -1.02
N ILE A 67 0.75 8.48 -0.02
CA ILE A 67 -0.25 7.59 0.56
C ILE A 67 -1.65 8.18 0.36
N THR A 68 -2.53 7.43 -0.32
CA THR A 68 -3.95 7.74 -0.47
C THR A 68 -4.78 6.75 0.34
N VAL A 69 -5.69 7.25 1.17
CA VAL A 69 -6.62 6.42 1.95
C VAL A 69 -8.01 6.53 1.34
N ASN A 70 -8.58 5.39 0.94
CA ASN A 70 -9.92 5.31 0.38
C ASN A 70 -10.87 4.58 1.35
N GLU A 71 -12.00 5.21 1.65
CA GLU A 71 -13.07 4.60 2.44
C GLU A 71 -13.98 3.78 1.53
N ILE A 72 -13.97 2.46 1.74
CA ILE A 72 -14.82 1.53 1.01
C ILE A 72 -16.12 1.37 1.81
N LYS A 73 -17.27 1.73 1.20
CA LYS A 73 -18.59 1.65 1.84
C LYS A 73 -19.16 0.22 1.87
N THR A 74 -18.90 -0.56 0.84
CA THR A 74 -19.37 -1.96 0.70
C THR A 74 -18.29 -2.80 0.03
N MET A 75 -18.07 -4.01 0.55
CA MET A 75 -17.11 -4.98 0.02
C MET A 75 -17.78 -6.35 -0.03
N PHE A 76 -17.75 -7.00 -1.19
CA PHE A 76 -18.32 -8.34 -1.39
C PHE A 76 -17.19 -9.28 -1.81
N GLY A 77 -16.93 -10.33 -1.03
CA GLY A 77 -15.81 -11.27 -1.23
C GLY A 77 -14.43 -10.73 -0.80
N GLY A 78 -13.42 -11.63 -0.76
CA GLY A 78 -12.03 -11.32 -0.40
C GLY A 78 -11.57 -11.89 0.95
N TYR A 79 -10.26 -11.96 1.18
CA TYR A 79 -9.64 -12.39 2.44
C TYR A 79 -9.11 -11.17 3.21
N ILE A 80 -9.65 -10.90 4.40
CA ILE A 80 -9.18 -9.83 5.29
C ILE A 80 -8.93 -10.40 6.69
N LYS A 81 -7.66 -10.50 7.10
CA LYS A 81 -7.28 -10.89 8.47
C LYS A 81 -7.29 -9.69 9.42
#